data_AF-A0AAU1Z0Q3-F1
#
_entry.id   AF-A0AAU1Z0Q3-F1
#
_cell.length_a   1.000
_cell.length_b   1.000
_cell.length_c   1.000
_cell.angle_alpha   90.00
_cell.angle_beta   90.00
_cell.angle_gamma   90.00
#
_symmetry.space_group_name_H-M   'P 1'
#
loop_
_entity.id
_entity.type
_entity.pdbx_description
1 polymer ?
#
loop_
_entity_poly.entity_id
_entity_poly.type
_entity_poly.pdbx_seq_one_letter_code
_entity_poly.pdbx_strand_id
1 'polypeptide(L)'
;MAHAHDPEVVLAQARVLLPDIAVITLHRPDAQAERERLALVRALRSFDPPTGIILRRDPHEPARPISPGLAPVQGAVHEVRRADLDALHHALVAVGRRRASCNIDPAAH
;
A
#
# COMPACT_ATOMS: atom_id res chain seq x y z
N MET A 1 -10.48 -1.64 11.58
CA MET A 1 -10.23 -1.05 10.25
C MET A 1 -10.51 0.43 10.32
N ALA A 2 -9.59 1.27 9.84
CA ALA A 2 -9.78 2.71 9.73
C ALA A 2 -9.88 3.07 8.23
N HIS A 3 -10.77 4.02 7.91
CA HIS A 3 -10.96 4.52 6.56
C HIS A 3 -10.87 6.05 6.58
N ALA A 4 -10.16 6.61 5.62
CA ALA A 4 -10.06 8.05 5.41
C ALA A 4 -9.92 8.35 3.91
N HIS A 5 -10.45 9.50 3.49
CA HIS A 5 -10.46 9.94 2.10
C HIS A 5 -9.45 11.07 1.82
N ASP A 6 -8.93 11.70 2.88
CA ASP A 6 -7.94 12.77 2.82
C ASP A 6 -6.54 12.19 3.13
N PRO A 7 -5.53 12.39 2.26
CA PRO A 7 -4.17 11.92 2.49
C PRO A 7 -3.54 12.36 3.82
N GLU A 8 -3.83 13.58 4.29
CA GLU A 8 -3.28 14.08 5.56
C GLU A 8 -3.89 13.32 6.75
N VAL A 9 -5.20 13.08 6.70
CA VAL A 9 -5.90 12.28 7.71
C VAL A 9 -5.41 10.83 7.69
N VAL A 10 -5.20 10.25 6.51
CA VAL A 10 -4.62 8.90 6.38
C VAL A 10 -3.25 8.84 7.05
N LEU A 11 -2.37 9.82 6.83
CA LEU A 11 -1.04 9.83 7.45
C LEU A 11 -1.11 10.02 8.96
N ALA A 12 -1.97 10.90 9.45
CA ALA A 12 -2.19 11.09 10.88
C ALA A 12 -2.66 9.77 11.54
N GLN A 13 -3.65 9.11 10.95
CA GLN A 13 -4.12 7.81 11.40
C GLN A 13 -3.03 6.74 11.35
N ALA A 14 -2.26 6.69 10.25
CA ALA A 14 -1.22 5.69 10.09
C ALA A 14 -0.08 5.85 11.11
N ARG A 15 0.27 7.08 11.48
CA ARG A 15 1.27 7.35 12.54
C ARG A 15 0.83 6.85 13.92
N VAL A 16 -0.46 6.90 14.20
CA VAL A 16 -1.02 6.43 15.49
C VAL A 16 -1.23 4.93 15.49
N LEU A 17 -1.77 4.39 14.39
CA LEU A 17 -2.17 2.99 14.30
C LEU A 17 -1.04 2.05 13.88
N LEU A 18 0.04 2.60 13.31
CA LEU A 18 1.18 1.85 12.76
C LEU A 18 0.75 0.60 11.97
N PRO A 19 -0.10 0.76 10.95
CA PRO A 19 -0.75 -0.37 10.31
C PRO A 19 0.27 -1.27 9.60
N ASP A 20 0.07 -2.58 9.72
CA ASP A 20 0.85 -3.57 8.98
C ASP A 20 0.62 -3.44 7.47
N ILE A 21 -0.63 -3.16 7.09
CA ILE A 21 -1.08 -3.10 5.70
C ILE A 21 -1.96 -1.87 5.51
N ALA A 22 -1.66 -1.07 4.48
CA ALA A 22 -2.51 0.00 3.99
C ALA A 22 -3.09 -0.38 2.62
N VAL A 23 -4.41 -0.29 2.50
CA VAL A 23 -5.12 -0.49 1.23
C VAL A 23 -5.56 0.87 0.70
N ILE A 24 -4.99 1.30 -0.42
CA ILE A 24 -5.28 2.60 -1.03
C ILE A 24 -6.12 2.34 -2.28
N THR A 25 -7.30 2.94 -2.35
CA THR A 25 -8.16 2.84 -3.53
C THR A 25 -8.00 4.10 -4.37
N LEU A 26 -7.71 3.94 -5.66
CA LEU A 26 -7.68 5.05 -6.60
C LEU A 26 -9.11 5.54 -6.85
N HIS A 27 -9.28 6.86 -6.94
CA HIS A 27 -10.58 7.45 -7.27
C HIS A 27 -10.55 8.39 -8.47
N ARG A 28 -9.39 8.86 -8.94
CA ARG A 28 -9.31 9.77 -10.11
C ARG A 28 -7.96 9.68 -10.85
N PRO A 29 -7.97 9.63 -12.19
CA PRO A 29 -6.77 9.65 -13.02
C PRO A 29 -6.25 11.08 -13.29
N ASP A 30 -6.19 11.94 -12.27
CA ASP A 30 -5.62 13.29 -12.40
C ASP A 30 -4.19 13.37 -11.83
N ALA A 31 -3.39 14.28 -12.39
CA ALA A 31 -1.97 14.37 -12.06
C ALA A 31 -1.71 14.82 -10.62
N GLN A 32 -2.66 15.51 -9.98
CA GLN A 32 -2.53 15.96 -8.61
C GLN A 32 -2.78 14.80 -7.64
N ALA A 33 -3.87 14.06 -7.83
CA ALA A 33 -4.18 12.85 -7.08
C ALA A 33 -3.05 11.82 -7.18
N GLU A 34 -2.41 11.72 -8.35
CA GLU A 34 -1.26 10.86 -8.55
C GLU A 34 -0.06 11.30 -7.68
N ARG A 35 0.25 12.60 -7.64
CA ARG A 35 1.33 13.14 -6.78
C ARG A 35 1.06 12.91 -5.29
N GLU A 36 -0.17 13.17 -4.85
CA GLU A 36 -0.57 12.96 -3.45
C GLU A 36 -0.48 11.49 -3.05
N ARG A 37 -0.91 10.59 -3.94
CA ARG A 37 -0.78 9.14 -3.74
C ARG A 37 0.68 8.70 -3.66
N LEU A 38 1.54 9.23 -4.53
CA LEU A 38 2.97 8.95 -4.49
C LEU A 38 3.61 9.41 -3.17
N ALA A 39 3.24 10.60 -2.70
CA ALA A 39 3.68 11.12 -1.41
C ALA A 39 3.22 10.23 -0.26
N LEU A 40 1.94 9.82 -0.27
CA LEU A 40 1.35 8.93 0.71
C LEU A 40 2.08 7.57 0.75
N VAL A 41 2.30 6.94 -0.41
CA VAL A 41 3.02 5.67 -0.53
C VAL A 41 4.44 5.80 0.02
N ARG A 42 5.16 6.87 -0.31
CA ARG A 42 6.51 7.11 0.22
C ARG A 42 6.52 7.29 1.73
N ALA A 43 5.57 8.04 2.26
CA ALA A 43 5.46 8.29 3.70
C ALA A 43 5.12 7.01 4.48
N LEU A 44 4.16 6.20 4.03
CA LEU A 44 3.83 4.91 4.67
C LEU A 44 5.01 3.93 4.64
N ARG A 45 5.82 3.96 3.58
CA ARG A 45 7.05 3.15 3.49
C ARG A 45 8.19 3.65 4.35
N SER A 46 8.15 4.91 4.80
CA SER A 46 9.17 5.47 5.69
C SER A 46 8.97 5.07 7.16
N PHE A 47 7.87 4.41 7.48
CA PHE A 47 7.66 3.88 8.82
C PHE A 47 8.62 2.74 9.12
N ASP A 48 8.91 2.56 10.41
CA ASP A 48 9.71 1.46 10.92
C ASP A 48 8.88 0.67 11.94
N PRO A 49 8.38 -0.53 11.59
CA PRO A 49 8.59 -1.26 10.34
C PRO A 49 7.77 -0.70 9.15
N PRO A 50 8.25 -0.86 7.89
CA PRO A 50 7.61 -0.26 6.71
C PRO A 50 6.25 -0.89 6.41
N THR A 51 5.18 -0.08 6.35
CA THR A 51 3.82 -0.54 6.05
C THR A 51 3.74 -1.21 4.67
N GLY A 52 3.12 -2.40 4.60
CA GLY A 52 2.83 -3.07 3.33
C GLY A 52 1.69 -2.38 2.59
N ILE A 53 1.80 -2.21 1.28
CA ILE A 53 0.86 -1.39 0.53
C ILE A 53 0.13 -2.25 -0.51
N ILE A 54 -1.20 -2.12 -0.55
CA ILE A 54 -2.04 -2.69 -1.61
C ILE A 54 -2.79 -1.55 -2.28
N LEU A 55 -2.66 -1.46 -3.59
CA LEU A 55 -3.28 -0.43 -4.42
C LEU A 55 -4.42 -1.07 -5.20
N ARG A 56 -5.64 -0.60 -4.93
CA ARG A 56 -6.85 -1.02 -5.63
C ARG A 56 -7.12 -0.04 -6.77
N ARG A 57 -7.03 -0.53 -8.00
CA ARG A 57 -7.36 0.21 -9.23
C ARG A 57 -8.82 0.02 -9.61
N ASP A 58 -9.46 1.07 -10.09
CA ASP A 58 -10.77 0.90 -10.71
C ASP A 58 -10.64 0.10 -12.03
N PRO A 59 -11.64 -0.72 -12.38
CA PRO A 59 -11.57 -1.65 -13.51
C PRO A 59 -11.41 -0.97 -14.88
N HIS A 60 -11.70 0.33 -14.97
CA HIS A 60 -11.59 1.12 -16.20
C HIS A 60 -10.26 1.88 -16.30
N GLU A 61 -9.39 1.80 -15.29
CA GLU A 61 -8.09 2.46 -15.35
C GLU A 61 -7.11 1.67 -16.25
N PRO A 62 -6.36 2.36 -17.13
CA PRO A 62 -5.34 1.70 -17.93
C PRO A 62 -4.28 1.10 -17.02
N ALA A 63 -3.82 -0.11 -17.35
CA ALA A 63 -2.71 -0.76 -16.65
C ALA A 63 -1.39 -0.04 -16.95
N ARG A 64 -1.20 1.12 -16.31
CA ARG A 64 0.03 1.91 -16.37
C ARG A 64 0.78 1.80 -15.05
N PRO A 65 2.12 1.73 -15.06
CA PRO A 65 2.91 1.82 -13.85
C PRO A 65 2.60 3.14 -13.13
N ILE A 66 2.58 3.09 -11.81
CA ILE A 66 2.31 4.18 -10.86
C ILE A 66 3.22 5.40 -10.97
N SER A 67 4.24 5.34 -11.81
CA SER A 67 5.01 6.44 -12.39
C SER A 67 6.33 5.85 -12.88
N PRO A 68 6.96 6.42 -13.91
CA PRO A 68 8.37 6.18 -14.19
C PRO A 68 9.19 6.72 -13.00
N GLY A 69 9.54 5.87 -12.04
CA GLY A 69 10.32 6.27 -10.85
C GLY A 69 9.89 5.62 -9.54
N LEU A 70 8.67 5.08 -9.45
CA LEU A 70 8.41 3.96 -8.56
C LEU A 70 8.67 2.71 -9.38
N ALA A 71 9.94 2.30 -9.42
CA ALA A 71 10.20 0.91 -9.76
C ALA A 71 9.27 0.06 -8.88
N PRO A 72 8.58 -0.95 -9.41
CA PRO A 72 7.99 -1.99 -8.60
C PRO A 72 9.14 -2.67 -7.86
N VAL A 73 9.56 -2.07 -6.75
CA VAL A 73 10.54 -2.65 -5.85
C VAL A 73 9.86 -3.90 -5.34
N GLN A 74 10.41 -5.05 -5.73
CA GLN A 74 9.75 -6.33 -5.57
C GLN A 74 9.12 -6.50 -4.17
N GLY A 75 7.79 -6.62 -4.16
CA GLY A 75 7.01 -7.18 -3.06
C GLY A 75 6.60 -6.25 -1.92
N ALA A 76 6.64 -4.92 -2.06
CA ALA A 76 6.10 -3.99 -1.04
C ALA A 76 4.79 -3.30 -1.45
N VAL A 77 4.50 -3.29 -2.76
CA VAL A 77 3.29 -2.70 -3.34
C VAL A 77 2.62 -3.76 -4.21
N HIS A 78 1.43 -4.19 -3.82
CA HIS A 78 0.59 -5.07 -4.63
C HIS A 78 -0.47 -4.25 -5.36
N GLU A 79 -0.67 -4.51 -6.65
CA GLU A 79 -1.71 -3.87 -7.43
C GLU A 79 -2.83 -4.87 -7.71
N VAL A 80 -4.06 -4.52 -7.37
CA VAL A 80 -5.25 -5.37 -7.59
C VAL A 80 -6.37 -4.57 -8.22
N ARG A 81 -7.19 -5.22 -9.04
CA ARG A 81 -8.41 -4.58 -9.55
C ARG A 81 -9.43 -4.49 -8.42
N ARG A 82 -10.20 -3.40 -8.36
CA ARG A 82 -11.18 -3.17 -7.28
C ARG A 82 -12.23 -4.27 -7.21
N ALA A 83 -12.68 -4.79 -8.35
CA ALA A 83 -13.66 -5.88 -8.41
C ALA A 83 -13.07 -7.28 -8.12
N ASP A 84 -11.74 -7.41 -8.10
CA ASP A 84 -11.05 -8.70 -7.95
C ASP A 84 -10.71 -8.95 -6.48
N LEU A 85 -11.68 -9.49 -5.75
CA LEU A 85 -11.56 -9.78 -4.31
C LEU A 85 -10.58 -10.93 -4.05
N ASP A 86 -10.48 -11.89 -4.96
CA ASP A 86 -9.54 -13.01 -4.83
C ASP A 86 -8.10 -12.50 -4.94
N ALA A 87 -7.80 -11.63 -5.93
CA ALA A 87 -6.50 -11.00 -6.03
C ALA A 87 -6.18 -10.14 -4.80
N LEU A 88 -7.15 -9.41 -4.25
CA LEU A 88 -6.99 -8.67 -3.00
C LEU A 88 -6.65 -9.60 -1.83
N HIS A 89 -7.37 -10.70 -1.68
CA HIS A 89 -7.12 -11.68 -0.63
C HIS A 89 -5.72 -12.31 -0.78
N HIS A 90 -5.33 -12.70 -1.98
CA HIS A 90 -3.98 -13.20 -2.25
C HIS A 90 -2.88 -12.17 -1.93
N ALA A 91 -3.11 -10.89 -2.25
CA ALA A 91 -2.17 -9.82 -1.91
C ALA A 91 -2.05 -9.64 -0.39
N LEU A 92 -3.16 -9.64 0.36
CA LEU A 92 -3.17 -9.56 1.82
C LEU A 92 -2.37 -10.71 2.45
N VAL A 93 -2.61 -11.94 2.00
CA VAL A 93 -1.88 -13.13 2.47
C VAL A 93 -0.39 -13.03 2.15
N ALA A 94 -0.03 -12.59 0.94
CA ALA A 94 1.37 -12.45 0.54
C ALA A 94 2.13 -11.43 1.42
N VAL A 95 1.53 -10.26 1.68
CA VAL A 95 2.12 -9.23 2.54
C VAL A 95 2.24 -9.73 3.99
N GLY A 96 1.20 -10.36 4.52
CA GLY A 96 1.20 -10.92 5.88
C GLY A 96 2.27 -11.99 6.08
N ARG A 97 2.41 -12.93 5.12
CA ARG A 97 3.44 -13.99 5.16
C ARG A 97 4.85 -13.43 5.13
N ARG A 98 5.11 -12.44 4.27
CA ARG A 98 6.44 -11.79 4.21
C ARG A 98 6.81 -11.16 5.53
N ARG A 99 5.87 -10.46 6.18
CA ARG A 99 6.12 -9.89 7.51
C ARG A 99 6.39 -10.97 8.55
N ALA A 100 5.60 -12.04 8.59
CA ALA A 100 5.86 -13.16 9.49
C ALA A 100 7.25 -13.79 9.27
N SER A 101 7.72 -13.89 8.02
CA SER A 101 9.06 -14.40 7.70
C SER A 101 10.20 -13.40 7.93
N CYS A 102 9.92 -12.09 7.87
CA CYS A 102 10.92 -11.06 8.15
C CYS A 102 10.99 -10.72 9.65
N ASN A 103 9.96 -11.06 10.42
CA ASN A 103 9.93 -10.94 11.88
C ASN A 103 10.60 -12.15 12.58
N ILE A 104 11.65 -12.71 11.96
CA ILE A 104 12.53 -13.65 12.66
C ILE A 104 13.35 -12.80 13.63
N ASP A 105 12.93 -12.87 14.88
CA ASP A 105 13.59 -12.28 16.03
C ASP A 105 15.07 -12.72 16.07
N PRO A 106 16.05 -11.79 15.99
CA PRO A 106 17.45 -12.14 16.20
C PRO A 106 17.78 -12.43 17.68
N ALA A 107 16.82 -12.42 18.61
CA ALA A 107 17.04 -12.72 20.03
C ALA A 107 17.05 -14.22 20.40
N ALA A 108 17.19 -15.13 19.43
CA ALA A 108 17.40 -16.56 19.71
C ALA A 108 18.90 -16.92 19.54
N HIS A 109 19.74 -16.45 20.46
CA HIS A 109 21.08 -17.00 20.71
C HIS A 109 21.25 -17.31 22.19
#